data_AF-A0A402CB66-F1
#
_entry.id   AF-A0A402CB66-F1
#
_cell.length_a   1.000
_cell.length_b   1.000
_cell.length_c   1.000
_cell.angle_alpha   90.00
_cell.angle_beta   90.00
_cell.angle_gamma   90.00
#
_symmetry.space_group_name_H-M   'P 1'
#
loop_
_entity.id
_entity.type
_entity.pdbx_description
1 polymer ?
#
loop_
_entity_poly.entity_id
_entity_poly.type
_entity_poly.pdbx_seq_one_letter_code
_entity_poly.pdbx_strand_id
1 'polypeptide(L)'
;MSARDASVHANLVGRAHEVVADIHQSGAATLALAVLVGGAALFLGASVWRTLQGDRRGPAAAPIAMQCAGLAAAFAALAYQVKAGGWLTGADPAVLGWFTGHRSDWVTAPAIAVTDAGGPVGTIIAAVVIGAVLSRRARSPIPALILIGTVGAAALASTVTKSIVGRTRPPIVSQVLLETDHSFPSGHATGAMALFTMAAVMFGYALPPTRRALLLVLAAAVTVVVSVTRLYLGEHWLTDVVGGVLLGGLAAVIGGALYTIWMDRTRTRGARSPDEVITDSGRSDPTTMGYAA
;
A
#
# COMPACT_ATOMS: atom_id res chain seq x y z
N MET A 1 -49.60 36.66 18.83
CA MET A 1 -48.51 35.68 18.61
C MET A 1 -47.81 35.47 19.93
N SER A 2 -47.87 34.25 20.46
CA SER A 2 -47.39 33.92 21.81
C SER A 2 -45.87 33.78 21.80
N ALA A 3 -45.19 34.08 22.92
CA ALA A 3 -43.75 33.88 23.08
C ALA A 3 -43.29 32.43 22.79
N ARG A 4 -44.21 31.45 22.86
CA ARG A 4 -43.99 30.06 22.44
C ARG A 4 -43.78 29.93 20.93
N ASP A 5 -44.50 30.67 20.09
CA ASP A 5 -44.41 30.57 18.63
C ASP A 5 -43.07 31.09 18.11
N ALA A 6 -42.52 32.13 18.75
CA ALA A 6 -41.19 32.67 18.46
C ALA A 6 -40.06 31.67 18.80
N SER A 7 -40.21 30.93 19.90
CA SER A 7 -39.23 29.92 20.32
C SER A 7 -39.20 28.66 19.42
N VAL A 8 -40.35 28.29 18.86
CA VAL A 8 -40.46 27.17 17.90
C VAL A 8 -39.87 27.57 16.55
N HIS A 9 -40.11 28.81 16.09
CA HIS A 9 -39.50 29.33 14.88
C HIS A 9 -37.97 29.47 14.99
N ALA A 10 -37.46 29.92 16.14
CA ALA A 10 -36.02 29.99 16.39
C ALA A 10 -35.35 28.60 16.41
N ASN A 11 -36.03 27.59 16.96
CA ASN A 11 -35.55 26.20 16.94
C ASN A 11 -35.57 25.57 15.53
N LEU A 12 -36.56 25.91 14.70
CA LEU A 12 -36.64 25.45 13.32
C LEU A 12 -35.55 26.08 12.44
N VAL A 13 -35.27 27.38 12.63
CA VAL A 13 -34.19 28.07 11.93
C VAL A 13 -32.82 27.56 12.42
N GLY A 14 -32.64 27.30 13.72
CA GLY A 14 -31.42 26.67 14.25
C GLY A 14 -31.17 25.26 13.67
N ARG A 15 -32.20 24.42 13.61
CA ARG A 15 -32.10 23.09 12.97
C ARG A 15 -31.90 23.17 11.45
N ALA A 16 -32.46 24.17 10.78
CA ALA A 16 -32.20 24.41 9.36
C ALA A 16 -30.74 24.83 9.13
N HIS A 17 -30.15 25.63 10.03
CA HIS A 17 -28.73 25.97 9.99
C HIS A 17 -27.82 24.76 10.27
N GLU A 18 -28.20 23.86 11.18
CA GLU A 18 -27.49 22.59 11.40
C GLU A 18 -27.57 21.67 10.18
N VAL A 19 -28.74 21.54 9.55
CA VAL A 19 -28.91 20.74 8.32
C VAL A 19 -28.18 21.36 7.14
N VAL A 20 -28.14 22.69 7.01
CA VAL A 20 -27.36 23.38 5.97
C VAL A 20 -25.84 23.26 6.22
N ALA A 21 -25.40 23.25 7.48
CA ALA A 21 -24.01 22.95 7.85
C ALA A 21 -23.65 21.47 7.58
N ASP A 22 -24.59 20.55 7.80
CA ASP A 22 -24.46 19.12 7.49
C ASP A 22 -24.46 18.89 5.96
N ILE A 23 -25.21 19.69 5.19
CA ILE A 23 -25.16 19.70 3.72
C ILE A 23 -23.81 20.25 3.21
N HIS A 24 -23.24 21.26 3.87
CA HIS A 24 -21.89 21.74 3.55
C HIS A 24 -20.78 20.71 3.90
N GLN A 25 -21.02 19.82 4.88
CA GLN A 25 -20.18 18.65 5.18
C GLN A 25 -20.46 17.46 4.25
N SER A 26 -21.67 17.33 3.69
CA SER A 26 -22.09 16.20 2.87
C SER A 26 -21.35 16.12 1.53
N GLY A 27 -20.96 17.25 0.93
CA GLY A 27 -20.22 17.25 -0.34
C GLY A 27 -18.81 16.67 -0.21
N ALA A 28 -18.07 17.08 0.83
CA ALA A 28 -16.71 16.57 1.08
C ALA A 28 -16.73 15.11 1.55
N ALA A 29 -17.68 14.72 2.40
CA ALA A 29 -17.85 13.34 2.84
C ALA A 29 -18.25 12.42 1.68
N THR A 30 -19.19 12.85 0.83
CA THR A 30 -19.62 12.10 -0.36
C THR A 30 -18.50 11.98 -1.38
N LEU A 31 -17.74 13.05 -1.60
CA LEU A 31 -16.55 13.02 -2.47
C LEU A 31 -15.49 12.05 -1.92
N ALA A 32 -15.16 12.12 -0.63
CA ALA A 32 -14.20 11.21 -0.01
C ALA A 32 -14.65 9.74 -0.11
N LEU A 33 -15.93 9.48 0.14
CA LEU A 33 -16.51 8.15 -0.02
C LEU A 33 -16.45 7.68 -1.48
N ALA A 34 -16.82 8.54 -2.43
CA ALA A 34 -16.74 8.23 -3.85
C ALA A 34 -15.30 7.94 -4.31
N VAL A 35 -14.31 8.68 -3.80
CA VAL A 35 -12.89 8.45 -4.10
C VAL A 35 -12.41 7.13 -3.50
N LEU A 36 -12.81 6.80 -2.27
CA LEU A 36 -12.46 5.52 -1.64
C LEU A 36 -13.10 4.32 -2.35
N VAL A 37 -14.40 4.40 -2.63
CA VAL A 37 -15.15 3.34 -3.34
C VAL A 37 -14.64 3.20 -4.77
N GLY A 38 -14.46 4.31 -5.48
CA GLY A 38 -13.90 4.33 -6.83
C GLY A 38 -12.47 3.79 -6.87
N GLY A 39 -11.63 4.18 -5.92
CA GLY A 39 -10.26 3.68 -5.79
C GLY A 39 -10.20 2.18 -5.50
N ALA A 40 -11.05 1.68 -4.60
CA ALA A 40 -11.19 0.26 -4.31
C ALA A 40 -11.69 -0.52 -5.54
N ALA A 41 -12.70 0.00 -6.25
CA ALA A 41 -13.22 -0.59 -7.47
C ALA A 41 -12.16 -0.67 -8.58
N LEU A 42 -11.36 0.39 -8.76
CA LEU A 42 -10.23 0.41 -9.70
C LEU A 42 -9.19 -0.66 -9.33
N PHE A 43 -8.81 -0.75 -8.06
CA PHE A 43 -7.84 -1.72 -7.58
C PHE A 43 -8.33 -3.17 -7.75
N LEU A 44 -9.54 -3.46 -7.28
CA LEU A 44 -10.14 -4.80 -7.32
C LEU A 44 -10.45 -5.22 -8.76
N GLY A 45 -11.06 -4.32 -9.55
CA GLY A 45 -11.37 -4.57 -10.96
C GLY A 45 -10.11 -4.88 -11.77
N ALA A 46 -9.05 -4.09 -11.61
CA ALA A 46 -7.76 -4.36 -12.25
C ALA A 46 -7.10 -5.65 -11.73
N SER A 47 -7.26 -5.98 -10.45
CA SER A 47 -6.73 -7.23 -9.88
C SER A 47 -7.41 -8.46 -10.47
N VAL A 48 -8.75 -8.45 -10.52
CA VAL A 48 -9.55 -9.52 -11.13
C VAL A 48 -9.22 -9.62 -12.61
N TRP A 49 -9.19 -8.50 -13.34
CA TRP A 49 -8.83 -8.47 -14.75
C TRP A 49 -7.47 -9.12 -15.04
N ARG A 50 -6.44 -8.82 -14.25
CA ARG A 50 -5.13 -9.47 -14.37
C ARG A 50 -5.18 -10.96 -14.11
N THR A 51 -5.94 -11.40 -13.11
CA THR A 51 -6.09 -12.84 -12.83
C THR A 51 -6.80 -13.58 -13.96
N LEU A 52 -7.80 -12.95 -14.58
CA LEU A 52 -8.58 -13.54 -15.67
C LEU A 52 -7.82 -13.59 -17.00
N GLN A 53 -7.00 -12.58 -17.31
CA GLN A 53 -6.20 -12.58 -18.55
C GLN A 53 -5.05 -13.61 -18.54
N GLY A 54 -4.61 -14.06 -17.36
CA GLY A 54 -3.43 -14.90 -17.21
C GLY A 54 -2.14 -14.23 -17.72
N ASP A 55 -1.00 -14.91 -17.65
CA ASP A 55 0.31 -14.42 -18.13
C ASP A 55 0.41 -14.28 -19.67
N ARG A 56 -0.72 -14.27 -20.40
CA ARG A 56 -0.75 -14.35 -21.88
C ARG A 56 -0.30 -13.07 -22.58
N ARG A 57 -0.16 -11.96 -21.86
CA ARG A 57 0.43 -10.70 -22.33
C ARG A 57 1.25 -10.17 -21.15
N GLY A 58 2.48 -9.72 -21.39
CA GLY A 58 3.38 -9.16 -20.36
C GLY A 58 2.74 -8.02 -19.55
N PRO A 59 3.48 -7.33 -18.66
CA PRO A 59 2.91 -6.40 -17.68
C PRO A 59 2.00 -5.39 -18.38
N ALA A 60 0.68 -5.62 -18.31
CA ALA A 60 -0.28 -4.76 -18.94
C ALA A 60 -0.24 -3.44 -18.16
N ALA A 61 0.35 -2.41 -18.78
CA ALA A 61 0.58 -1.12 -18.14
C ALA A 61 -0.74 -0.51 -17.60
N ALA A 62 -1.85 -0.74 -18.31
CA ALA A 62 -3.16 -0.23 -17.95
C ALA A 62 -3.67 -0.74 -16.56
N PRO A 63 -3.80 -2.06 -16.28
CA PRO A 63 -4.26 -2.50 -14.97
C PRO A 63 -3.29 -2.15 -13.83
N ILE A 64 -1.98 -2.08 -14.08
CA ILE A 64 -1.01 -1.61 -13.07
C ILE A 64 -1.26 -0.13 -12.77
N ALA A 65 -1.42 0.70 -13.79
CA ALA A 65 -1.74 2.12 -13.62
C ALA A 65 -3.07 2.33 -12.88
N MET A 66 -4.10 1.53 -13.19
CA MET A 66 -5.38 1.58 -12.48
C MET A 66 -5.25 1.23 -10.99
N GLN A 67 -4.43 0.23 -10.64
CA GLN A 67 -4.17 -0.12 -9.25
C GLN A 67 -3.40 0.96 -8.51
N CYS A 68 -2.36 1.50 -9.13
CA CYS A 68 -1.60 2.60 -8.56
C CYS A 68 -2.51 3.82 -8.34
N ALA A 69 -3.32 4.19 -9.34
CA ALA A 69 -4.26 5.29 -9.24
C ALA A 69 -5.29 5.05 -8.14
N GLY A 70 -5.87 3.85 -8.06
CA GLY A 70 -6.85 3.51 -7.03
C GLY A 70 -6.29 3.56 -5.61
N LEU A 71 -5.10 2.98 -5.39
CA LEU A 71 -4.42 3.01 -4.08
C LEU A 71 -3.96 4.42 -3.71
N ALA A 72 -3.39 5.18 -4.65
CA ALA A 72 -2.96 6.55 -4.41
C ALA A 72 -4.16 7.46 -4.09
N ALA A 73 -5.27 7.32 -4.81
CA ALA A 73 -6.49 8.08 -4.56
C ALA A 73 -7.09 7.74 -3.19
N ALA A 74 -7.17 6.45 -2.84
CA ALA A 74 -7.64 6.02 -1.53
C ALA A 74 -6.75 6.53 -0.39
N PHE A 75 -5.42 6.44 -0.55
CA PHE A 75 -4.47 6.96 0.42
C PHE A 75 -4.58 8.49 0.57
N ALA A 76 -4.65 9.23 -0.53
CA ALA A 76 -4.78 10.69 -0.51
C ALA A 76 -6.09 11.14 0.15
N ALA A 77 -7.21 10.48 -0.16
CA ALA A 77 -8.49 10.75 0.49
C ALA A 77 -8.44 10.48 2.00
N LEU A 78 -7.87 9.35 2.41
CA LEU A 78 -7.71 9.03 3.83
C LEU A 78 -6.76 10.01 4.54
N ALA A 79 -5.62 10.34 3.93
CA ALA A 79 -4.66 11.30 4.48
C ALA A 79 -5.29 12.70 4.67
N TYR A 80 -6.11 13.14 3.70
CA TYR A 80 -6.87 14.38 3.82
C TYR A 80 -7.87 14.32 4.97
N GLN A 81 -8.65 13.24 5.08
CA GLN A 81 -9.61 13.05 6.16
C GLN A 81 -8.94 13.01 7.53
N VAL A 82 -7.78 12.36 7.64
CA VAL A 82 -6.99 12.36 8.87
C VAL A 82 -6.49 13.75 9.23
N LYS A 83 -5.91 14.48 8.25
CA LYS A 83 -5.40 15.84 8.46
C LYS A 83 -6.51 16.82 8.85
N ALA A 84 -7.68 16.68 8.25
CA ALA A 84 -8.84 17.55 8.50
C ALA A 84 -9.66 17.16 9.74
N GLY A 85 -9.33 16.03 10.40
CA GLY A 85 -10.17 15.50 11.49
C GLY A 85 -11.56 15.07 11.01
N GLY A 86 -11.68 14.61 9.76
CA GLY A 86 -12.93 14.21 9.14
C GLY A 86 -13.51 12.91 9.69
N TRP A 87 -14.76 12.60 9.30
CA TRP A 87 -15.57 11.52 9.87
C TRP A 87 -14.93 10.12 9.93
N LEU A 88 -13.97 9.80 9.04
CA LEU A 88 -13.26 8.52 9.04
C LEU A 88 -12.46 8.28 10.32
N THR A 89 -12.00 9.34 11.00
CA THR A 89 -11.27 9.20 12.27
C THR A 89 -12.20 8.94 13.45
N GLY A 90 -13.52 9.05 13.28
CA GLY A 90 -14.51 8.85 14.36
C GLY A 90 -14.51 7.43 14.94
N ALA A 91 -14.09 6.43 14.16
CA ALA A 91 -13.95 5.05 14.64
C ALA A 91 -12.69 4.83 15.50
N ASP A 92 -11.69 5.71 15.40
CA ASP A 92 -10.37 5.49 16.00
C ASP A 92 -10.42 5.37 17.54
N PRO A 93 -11.14 6.24 18.30
CA PRO A 93 -11.21 6.12 19.76
C PRO A 93 -11.92 4.86 20.22
N ALA A 94 -12.99 4.44 19.51
CA ALA A 94 -13.74 3.23 19.86
C ALA A 94 -12.89 1.97 19.66
N VAL A 95 -12.13 1.90 18.56
CA VAL A 95 -11.22 0.79 18.27
C VAL A 95 -10.08 0.76 19.29
N LEU A 96 -9.46 1.92 19.58
CA LEU A 96 -8.42 2.01 20.61
C LEU A 96 -8.95 1.54 21.97
N GLY A 97 -10.13 2.01 22.38
CA GLY A 97 -10.76 1.64 23.65
C GLY A 97 -11.07 0.14 23.74
N TRP A 98 -11.49 -0.48 22.64
CA TRP A 98 -11.70 -1.92 22.60
C TRP A 98 -10.38 -2.68 22.83
N PHE A 99 -9.31 -2.32 22.12
CA PHE A 99 -8.01 -2.98 22.28
C PHE A 99 -7.43 -2.80 23.67
N THR A 100 -7.43 -1.58 24.21
CA THR A 100 -6.90 -1.29 25.54
C THR A 100 -7.69 -2.02 26.64
N GLY A 101 -9.02 -2.11 26.50
CA GLY A 101 -9.89 -2.82 27.44
C GLY A 101 -9.77 -4.35 27.41
N HIS A 102 -9.24 -4.94 26.33
CA HIS A 102 -9.07 -6.39 26.17
C HIS A 102 -7.58 -6.82 26.25
N ARG A 103 -6.70 -5.97 26.78
CA ARG A 103 -5.29 -6.34 26.98
C ARG A 103 -5.14 -7.40 28.05
N SER A 104 -4.17 -8.26 27.86
CA SER A 104 -3.73 -9.25 28.84
C SER A 104 -2.23 -9.50 28.72
N ASP A 105 -1.58 -9.81 29.85
CA ASP A 105 -0.13 -9.93 29.91
C ASP A 105 0.42 -11.03 28.98
N TRP A 106 -0.34 -12.12 28.81
CA TRP A 106 0.04 -13.24 27.95
C TRP A 106 -0.03 -12.92 26.45
N VAL A 107 -0.79 -11.90 26.03
CA VAL A 107 -0.81 -11.40 24.65
C VAL A 107 0.19 -10.27 24.45
N THR A 108 0.44 -9.46 25.48
CA THR A 108 1.30 -8.26 25.38
C THR A 108 2.75 -8.60 25.04
N ALA A 109 3.38 -9.57 25.71
CA ALA A 109 4.76 -9.94 25.41
C ALA A 109 4.95 -10.47 23.97
N PRO A 110 4.11 -11.40 23.47
CA PRO A 110 4.12 -11.77 22.05
C PRO A 110 3.87 -10.60 21.10
N ALA A 111 2.96 -9.69 21.43
CA ALA A 111 2.66 -8.52 20.60
C ALA A 111 3.87 -7.58 20.48
N ILE A 112 4.63 -7.40 21.56
CA ILE A 112 5.90 -6.64 21.56
C ILE A 112 6.92 -7.34 20.65
N ALA A 113 7.15 -8.64 20.82
CA ALA A 113 8.11 -9.37 19.99
C ALA A 113 7.77 -9.30 18.49
N VAL A 114 6.48 -9.43 18.15
CA VAL A 114 5.99 -9.29 16.78
C VAL A 114 6.17 -7.86 16.26
N THR A 115 5.89 -6.84 17.08
CA THR A 115 6.06 -5.45 16.64
C THR A 115 7.53 -5.10 16.41
N ASP A 116 8.44 -5.53 17.28
CA ASP A 116 9.87 -5.29 17.12
C ASP A 116 10.40 -5.95 15.83
N ALA A 117 9.99 -7.19 15.57
CA ALA A 117 10.33 -7.90 14.35
C ALA A 117 9.69 -7.29 13.09
N GLY A 118 8.46 -6.79 13.22
CA GLY A 118 7.71 -6.12 12.15
C GLY A 118 8.02 -4.63 11.99
N GLY A 119 8.91 -4.08 12.82
CA GLY A 119 9.26 -2.67 12.83
C GLY A 119 10.22 -2.26 11.72
N PRO A 120 10.55 -0.96 11.62
CA PRO A 120 11.42 -0.44 10.57
C PRO A 120 12.77 -1.17 10.48
N VAL A 121 13.39 -1.49 11.62
CA VAL A 121 14.66 -2.23 11.64
C VAL A 121 14.46 -3.67 11.16
N GLY A 122 13.48 -4.39 11.71
CA GLY A 122 13.20 -5.77 11.33
C GLY A 122 12.83 -5.92 9.85
N THR A 123 12.04 -4.99 9.31
CA THR A 123 11.69 -4.95 7.89
C THR A 123 12.89 -4.67 6.99
N ILE A 124 13.82 -3.79 7.37
CA ILE A 124 15.07 -3.56 6.61
C ILE A 124 15.96 -4.80 6.63
N ILE A 125 16.16 -5.42 7.79
CA ILE A 125 16.96 -6.65 7.91
C ILE A 125 16.36 -7.74 7.02
N ALA A 126 15.05 -7.96 7.11
CA ALA A 126 14.36 -8.94 6.28
C ALA A 126 14.45 -8.61 4.78
N ALA A 127 14.33 -7.34 4.39
CA ALA A 127 14.50 -6.90 3.00
C ALA A 127 15.91 -7.20 2.47
N VAL A 128 16.95 -6.97 3.28
CA VAL A 128 18.34 -7.28 2.92
C VAL A 128 18.55 -8.78 2.78
N VAL A 129 18.05 -9.58 3.73
CA VAL A 129 18.19 -11.04 3.71
C VAL A 129 17.45 -11.65 2.51
N ILE A 130 16.18 -11.31 2.33
CA ILE A 130 15.36 -11.79 1.21
C ILE A 130 15.97 -11.33 -0.11
N GLY A 131 16.37 -10.06 -0.20
CA GLY A 131 17.03 -9.49 -1.37
C GLY A 131 18.31 -10.24 -1.72
N ALA A 132 19.17 -10.54 -0.74
CA ALA A 132 20.38 -11.30 -0.94
C ALA A 132 20.09 -12.74 -1.44
N VAL A 133 19.09 -13.41 -0.86
CA VAL A 133 18.66 -14.76 -1.30
C VAL A 133 18.18 -14.73 -2.75
N LEU A 134 17.31 -13.77 -3.10
CA LEU A 134 16.78 -13.63 -4.46
C LEU A 134 17.86 -13.25 -5.47
N SER A 135 18.76 -12.33 -5.11
CA SER A 135 19.89 -11.94 -5.96
C SER A 135 20.87 -13.08 -6.22
N ARG A 136 21.12 -13.93 -5.20
CA ARG A 136 21.93 -15.15 -5.37
C ARG A 136 21.25 -16.14 -6.33
N ARG A 137 19.94 -16.38 -6.18
CA ARG A 137 19.17 -17.27 -7.07
C ARG A 137 19.14 -16.75 -8.51
N ALA A 138 19.01 -15.44 -8.68
CA ALA A 138 19.00 -14.79 -9.98
C ALA A 138 20.38 -14.57 -10.60
N ARG A 139 21.48 -14.78 -9.85
CA ARG A 139 22.84 -14.38 -10.22
C ARG A 139 22.94 -12.91 -10.67
N SER A 140 22.17 -12.04 -10.04
CA SER A 140 22.04 -10.62 -10.39
C SER A 140 21.71 -9.80 -9.14
N PRO A 141 22.26 -8.59 -8.95
CA PRO A 141 21.91 -7.75 -7.81
C PRO A 141 20.52 -7.10 -7.92
N ILE A 142 19.90 -7.13 -9.11
CA ILE A 142 18.68 -6.39 -9.42
C ILE A 142 17.49 -6.76 -8.51
N PRO A 143 17.21 -8.03 -8.16
CA PRO A 143 16.14 -8.36 -7.22
C PRO A 143 16.30 -7.67 -5.86
N ALA A 144 17.51 -7.64 -5.29
CA ALA A 144 17.77 -6.92 -4.04
C ALA A 144 17.53 -5.42 -4.20
N LEU A 145 18.02 -4.81 -5.28
CA LEU A 145 17.84 -3.37 -5.52
C LEU A 145 16.36 -3.00 -5.66
N ILE A 146 15.56 -3.81 -6.37
CA ILE A 146 14.12 -3.58 -6.49
C ILE A 146 13.44 -3.73 -5.13
N LEU A 147 13.74 -4.79 -4.37
CA LEU A 147 13.11 -5.03 -3.07
C LEU A 147 13.44 -3.94 -2.06
N ILE A 148 14.74 -3.67 -1.87
CA ILE A 148 15.24 -2.65 -0.92
C ILE A 148 14.77 -1.27 -1.36
N GLY A 149 14.84 -0.96 -2.66
CA GLY A 149 14.35 0.30 -3.21
C GLY A 149 12.85 0.49 -2.99
N THR A 150 12.05 -0.56 -3.13
CA THR A 150 10.60 -0.52 -2.88
C THR A 150 10.28 -0.26 -1.41
N VAL A 151 10.90 -1.02 -0.50
CA VAL A 151 10.70 -0.86 0.95
C VAL A 151 11.22 0.51 1.41
N GLY A 152 12.39 0.94 0.93
CA GLY A 152 12.96 2.25 1.23
C GLY A 152 12.11 3.41 0.70
N ALA A 153 11.56 3.30 -0.51
CA ALA A 153 10.65 4.30 -1.07
C ALA A 153 9.35 4.39 -0.24
N ALA A 154 8.79 3.26 0.20
CA ALA A 154 7.61 3.25 1.07
C ALA A 154 7.91 3.90 2.43
N ALA A 155 9.06 3.60 3.03
CA ALA A 155 9.50 4.22 4.28
C ALA A 155 9.71 5.73 4.13
N LEU A 156 10.38 6.17 3.06
CA LEU A 156 10.58 7.59 2.77
C LEU A 156 9.23 8.31 2.58
N ALA A 157 8.32 7.74 1.80
CA ALA A 157 6.99 8.30 1.59
C ALA A 157 6.19 8.38 2.91
N SER A 158 6.33 7.38 3.80
CA SER A 158 5.73 7.42 5.13
C SER A 158 6.29 8.57 5.96
N THR A 159 7.62 8.76 5.98
CA THR A 159 8.27 9.85 6.73
C THR A 159 7.85 11.22 6.21
N VAL A 160 7.83 11.40 4.88
CA VAL A 160 7.37 12.66 4.28
C VAL A 160 5.90 12.93 4.62
N THR A 161 5.05 11.90 4.55
CA THR A 161 3.62 12.05 4.88
C THR A 161 3.44 12.42 6.36
N LYS A 162 4.21 11.81 7.26
CA LYS A 162 4.21 12.15 8.69
C LYS A 162 4.42 13.64 8.93
N SER A 163 5.41 14.24 8.26
CA SER A 163 5.69 15.68 8.35
C SER A 163 4.59 16.56 7.76
N ILE A 164 3.89 16.10 6.72
CA ILE A 164 2.82 16.86 6.05
C ILE A 164 1.50 16.82 6.83
N VAL A 165 1.16 15.66 7.39
CA VAL A 165 -0.11 15.41 8.09
C VAL A 165 -0.02 15.85 9.54
N GLY A 166 1.12 15.64 10.21
CA GLY A 166 1.34 16.12 11.57
C GLY A 166 0.44 15.50 12.64
N ARG A 167 -0.13 14.31 12.38
CA ARG A 167 -1.14 13.69 13.26
C ARG A 167 -0.56 13.32 14.62
N THR A 168 -1.27 13.67 15.70
CA THR A 168 -0.99 13.23 17.07
C THR A 168 -1.27 11.74 17.26
N ARG A 169 -0.44 11.08 18.05
CA ARG A 169 -0.60 9.67 18.45
C ARG A 169 -1.72 9.49 19.48
N PRO A 170 -2.17 8.25 19.73
CA PRO A 170 -2.98 7.93 20.90
C PRO A 170 -2.34 8.44 22.21
N PRO A 171 -3.15 8.76 23.23
CA PRO A 171 -2.65 9.26 24.52
C PRO A 171 -1.56 8.35 25.10
N ILE A 172 -0.53 8.93 25.72
CA ILE A 172 0.61 8.18 26.30
C ILE A 172 0.14 7.10 27.29
N VAL A 173 -0.92 7.38 28.07
CA VAL A 173 -1.52 6.41 29.01
C VAL A 173 -2.05 5.13 28.35
N SER A 174 -2.32 5.18 27.04
CA SER A 174 -2.77 4.03 26.27
C SER A 174 -1.61 3.28 25.58
N GLN A 175 -0.42 3.86 25.53
CA GLN A 175 0.75 3.29 24.86
C GLN A 175 1.49 2.32 25.77
N VAL A 176 1.76 1.11 25.27
CA VAL A 176 2.63 0.14 25.97
C VAL A 176 4.11 0.47 25.75
N LEU A 177 4.47 0.89 24.54
CA LEU A 177 5.79 1.37 24.18
C LEU A 177 5.69 2.86 23.82
N LEU A 178 6.57 3.68 24.39
CA LEU A 178 6.52 5.12 24.19
C LEU A 178 7.02 5.49 22.78
N GLU A 179 6.15 6.15 22.02
CA GLU A 179 6.45 6.67 20.68
C GLU A 179 6.06 8.15 20.60
N THR A 180 6.97 9.01 20.16
CA THR A 180 6.82 10.47 20.22
C THR A 180 6.76 11.17 18.86
N ASP A 181 7.01 10.46 17.76
CA ASP A 181 6.88 11.02 16.40
C ASP A 181 5.40 11.05 15.93
N HIS A 182 5.15 11.60 14.73
CA HIS A 182 3.81 11.67 14.17
C HIS A 182 3.20 10.27 13.90
N SER A 183 1.89 10.14 14.09
CA SER A 183 1.23 8.83 14.02
C SER A 183 0.91 8.35 12.60
N PHE A 184 0.49 9.26 11.71
CA PHE A 184 0.00 8.92 10.38
C PHE A 184 1.06 9.09 9.28
N PRO A 185 1.23 8.10 8.38
CA PRO A 185 0.70 6.73 8.45
C PRO A 185 1.57 5.85 9.36
N SER A 186 1.07 4.66 9.70
CA SER A 186 1.84 3.69 10.49
C SER A 186 3.02 3.12 9.68
N GLY A 187 4.24 3.34 10.18
CA GLY A 187 5.47 2.85 9.53
C GLY A 187 5.59 1.32 9.55
N HIS A 188 5.15 0.67 10.63
CA HIS A 188 5.15 -0.80 10.74
C HIS A 188 4.22 -1.43 9.70
N ALA A 189 2.98 -0.93 9.59
CA ALA A 189 2.03 -1.42 8.60
C ALA A 189 2.52 -1.15 7.16
N THR A 190 3.10 0.03 6.91
CA THR A 190 3.70 0.39 5.61
C THR A 190 4.82 -0.56 5.22
N GLY A 191 5.80 -0.77 6.11
CA GLY A 191 6.95 -1.62 5.87
C GLY A 191 6.55 -3.09 5.69
N ALA A 192 5.68 -3.61 6.58
CA ALA A 192 5.19 -4.98 6.49
C ALA A 192 4.43 -5.23 5.18
N MET A 193 3.51 -4.34 4.81
CA MET A 193 2.75 -4.48 3.56
C MET A 193 3.66 -4.45 2.33
N ALA A 194 4.61 -3.51 2.27
CA ALA A 194 5.55 -3.40 1.16
C ALA A 194 6.44 -4.65 1.06
N LEU A 195 7.07 -5.04 2.16
CA LEU A 195 8.03 -6.14 2.22
C LEU A 195 7.39 -7.50 1.90
N PHE A 196 6.35 -7.88 2.63
CA PHE A 196 5.80 -9.24 2.52
C PHE A 196 5.06 -9.44 1.20
N THR A 197 4.37 -8.41 0.70
CA THR A 197 3.75 -8.46 -0.63
C THR A 197 4.82 -8.58 -1.72
N MET A 198 5.90 -7.80 -1.65
CA MET A 198 6.99 -7.91 -2.61
C MET A 198 7.67 -9.28 -2.56
N ALA A 199 7.94 -9.80 -1.36
CA ALA A 199 8.49 -11.14 -1.20
C ALA A 199 7.57 -12.20 -1.84
N ALA A 200 6.26 -12.13 -1.57
CA ALA A 200 5.27 -13.03 -2.18
C ALA A 200 5.23 -12.92 -3.71
N VAL A 201 5.28 -11.70 -4.26
CA VAL A 201 5.32 -11.48 -5.72
C VAL A 201 6.59 -12.06 -6.33
N MET A 202 7.76 -11.81 -5.73
CA MET A 202 9.05 -12.24 -6.28
C MET A 202 9.25 -13.76 -6.17
N PHE A 203 8.94 -14.37 -5.01
CA PHE A 203 9.01 -15.83 -4.85
C PHE A 203 7.92 -16.55 -5.65
N GLY A 204 6.75 -15.93 -5.79
CA GLY A 204 5.60 -16.48 -6.51
C GLY A 204 5.67 -16.34 -8.03
N TYR A 205 6.65 -15.60 -8.57
CA TYR A 205 6.71 -15.27 -10.00
C TYR A 205 6.74 -16.47 -10.94
N ALA A 206 7.43 -17.54 -10.55
CA ALA A 206 7.55 -18.77 -11.34
C ALA A 206 6.63 -19.90 -10.83
N LEU A 207 5.74 -19.61 -9.86
CA LEU A 207 4.86 -20.60 -9.26
C LEU A 207 3.49 -20.63 -9.96
N PRO A 208 2.77 -21.76 -9.91
CA PRO A 208 1.40 -21.83 -10.41
C PRO A 208 0.48 -20.84 -9.65
N PRO A 209 -0.64 -20.39 -10.28
CA PRO A 209 -1.50 -19.36 -9.73
C PRO A 209 -2.00 -19.63 -8.30
N THR A 210 -2.30 -20.89 -7.96
CA THR A 210 -2.75 -21.30 -6.62
C THR A 210 -1.69 -21.07 -5.54
N ARG A 211 -0.44 -21.39 -5.82
CA ARG A 211 0.68 -21.17 -4.88
C ARG A 211 1.02 -19.69 -4.76
N ARG A 212 0.94 -18.93 -5.87
CA ARG A 212 1.09 -17.47 -5.83
C ARG A 212 0.00 -16.82 -4.98
N ALA A 213 -1.25 -17.25 -5.13
CA ALA A 213 -2.36 -16.78 -4.31
C ALA A 213 -2.13 -17.10 -2.81
N LEU A 214 -1.67 -18.32 -2.50
CA LEU A 214 -1.33 -18.70 -1.13
C LEU A 214 -0.24 -17.80 -0.53
N LEU A 215 0.82 -17.48 -1.28
CA LEU A 215 1.87 -16.57 -0.81
C LEU A 215 1.34 -15.15 -0.54
N LEU A 216 0.43 -14.65 -1.38
CA LEU A 216 -0.21 -13.34 -1.17
C LEU A 216 -1.14 -13.35 0.05
N VAL A 217 -1.87 -14.44 0.29
CA VAL A 217 -2.70 -14.62 1.49
C VAL A 217 -1.81 -14.65 2.74
N LEU A 218 -0.69 -15.37 2.70
CA LEU A 218 0.26 -15.39 3.81
C LEU A 218 0.85 -13.99 4.08
N ALA A 219 1.24 -13.28 3.02
CA ALA A 219 1.74 -11.92 3.15
C ALA A 219 0.70 -10.99 3.81
N ALA A 220 -0.55 -11.04 3.34
CA ALA A 220 -1.65 -10.28 3.92
C ALA A 220 -1.89 -10.65 5.39
N ALA A 221 -1.87 -11.94 5.74
CA ALA A 221 -2.05 -12.40 7.11
C ALA A 221 -0.94 -11.86 8.04
N VAL A 222 0.32 -11.90 7.61
CA VAL A 222 1.44 -11.33 8.40
C VAL A 222 1.30 -9.82 8.55
N THR A 223 0.94 -9.11 7.47
CA THR A 223 0.68 -7.65 7.53
C THR A 223 -0.46 -7.32 8.51
N VAL A 224 -1.54 -8.12 8.52
CA VAL A 224 -2.66 -7.95 9.46
C VAL A 224 -2.19 -8.19 10.89
N VAL A 225 -1.41 -9.25 11.14
CA VAL A 225 -0.86 -9.53 12.48
C VAL A 225 -0.02 -8.36 12.98
N VAL A 226 0.95 -7.88 12.18
CA VAL A 226 1.77 -6.70 12.53
C VAL A 226 0.92 -5.45 12.73
N SER A 227 -0.12 -5.26 11.91
CA SER A 227 -1.03 -4.11 12.00
C SER A 227 -1.85 -4.13 13.29
N VAL A 228 -2.36 -5.30 13.67
CA VAL A 228 -3.15 -5.50 14.89
C VAL A 228 -2.29 -5.28 16.13
N THR A 229 -1.01 -5.66 16.14
CA THR A 229 -0.16 -5.36 17.30
C THR A 229 -0.03 -3.86 17.56
N ARG A 230 -0.05 -3.01 16.51
CA ARG A 230 0.01 -1.54 16.68
C ARG A 230 -1.22 -0.96 17.35
N LEU A 231 -2.40 -1.51 17.03
CA LEU A 231 -3.66 -1.14 17.66
C LEU A 231 -3.72 -1.69 19.08
N TYR A 232 -3.34 -2.96 19.26
CA TYR A 232 -3.28 -3.63 20.55
C TYR A 232 -2.37 -2.90 21.52
N LEU A 233 -1.15 -2.51 21.12
CA LEU A 233 -0.19 -1.78 21.94
C LEU A 233 -0.53 -0.28 22.09
N GLY A 234 -1.56 0.19 21.38
CA GLY A 234 -2.10 1.55 21.50
C GLY A 234 -1.19 2.62 20.90
N GLU A 235 -0.31 2.24 19.98
CA GLU A 235 0.69 3.15 19.42
C GLU A 235 0.16 3.91 18.19
N HIS A 236 -0.88 3.37 17.54
CA HIS A 236 -1.49 3.95 16.34
C HIS A 236 -3.01 3.88 16.39
N TRP A 237 -3.63 4.81 15.67
CA TRP A 237 -5.05 4.78 15.36
C TRP A 237 -5.34 3.78 14.22
N LEU A 238 -6.60 3.33 14.11
CA LEU A 238 -7.02 2.41 13.03
C LEU A 238 -6.73 3.02 11.65
N THR A 239 -7.07 4.29 11.47
CA THR A 239 -6.84 4.99 10.20
C THR A 239 -5.35 5.14 9.86
N ASP A 240 -4.43 5.18 10.83
CA ASP A 240 -2.98 5.20 10.55
C ASP A 240 -2.51 3.87 9.98
N VAL A 241 -3.04 2.77 10.50
CA VAL A 241 -2.76 1.41 10.04
C VAL A 241 -3.29 1.22 8.63
N VAL A 242 -4.54 1.61 8.37
CA VAL A 242 -5.13 1.56 7.02
C VAL A 242 -4.31 2.41 6.04
N GLY A 243 -3.93 3.63 6.43
CA GLY A 243 -3.06 4.49 5.63
C GLY A 243 -1.72 3.84 5.30
N GLY A 244 -1.10 3.17 6.29
CA GLY A 244 0.15 2.44 6.07
C GLY A 244 0.00 1.27 5.11
N VAL A 245 -1.06 0.47 5.25
CA VAL A 245 -1.36 -0.64 4.32
C VAL A 245 -1.58 -0.13 2.89
N LEU A 246 -2.31 0.97 2.70
CA LEU A 246 -2.51 1.57 1.37
C LEU A 246 -1.19 2.04 0.75
N LEU A 247 -0.35 2.73 1.52
CA LEU A 247 0.94 3.25 1.05
C LEU A 247 1.92 2.12 0.73
N GLY A 248 2.05 1.13 1.60
CA GLY A 248 2.90 -0.04 1.37
C GLY A 248 2.41 -0.90 0.20
N GLY A 249 1.09 -1.03 0.04
CA GLY A 249 0.48 -1.71 -1.10
C GLY A 249 0.78 -1.00 -2.43
N LEU A 250 0.71 0.34 -2.46
CA LEU A 250 1.06 1.14 -3.63
C LEU A 250 2.52 0.91 -4.03
N ALA A 251 3.44 0.96 -3.06
CA ALA A 251 4.84 0.67 -3.29
C ALA A 251 5.04 -0.75 -3.83
N ALA A 252 4.36 -1.75 -3.27
CA ALA A 252 4.46 -3.14 -3.72
C ALA A 252 3.93 -3.36 -5.15
N VAL A 253 2.86 -2.66 -5.57
CA VAL A 253 2.37 -2.73 -6.96
C VAL A 253 3.41 -2.17 -7.92
N ILE A 254 4.02 -1.03 -7.60
CA ILE A 254 5.07 -0.40 -8.41
C ILE A 254 6.31 -1.32 -8.46
N GLY A 255 6.80 -1.77 -7.32
CA GLY A 255 7.95 -2.67 -7.23
C GLY A 255 7.73 -4.00 -7.96
N GLY A 256 6.53 -4.59 -7.84
CA GLY A 256 6.16 -5.81 -8.54
C GLY A 256 6.11 -5.64 -10.06
N ALA A 257 5.66 -4.48 -10.55
CA ALA A 257 5.72 -4.13 -11.96
C ALA A 257 7.17 -4.04 -12.45
N LEU A 258 8.05 -3.35 -11.71
CA LEU A 258 9.48 -3.26 -12.03
C LEU A 258 10.13 -4.65 -12.07
N TYR A 259 9.81 -5.51 -11.11
CA TYR A 259 10.32 -6.88 -11.07
C TYR A 259 9.86 -7.71 -12.26
N THR A 260 8.57 -7.61 -12.64
CA THR A 260 8.00 -8.30 -13.80
C THR A 260 8.67 -7.86 -15.10
N ILE A 261 8.83 -6.55 -15.29
CA ILE A 261 9.52 -5.98 -16.47
C ILE A 261 10.96 -6.50 -16.56
N TRP A 262 11.67 -6.57 -15.44
CA TRP A 262 13.04 -7.09 -15.40
C TRP A 262 13.08 -8.60 -15.72
N MET A 263 12.17 -9.39 -15.16
CA MET A 263 12.07 -10.83 -15.43
C MET A 263 11.76 -11.13 -16.90
N ASP A 264 10.88 -10.36 -17.53
CA ASP A 264 10.55 -10.54 -18.95
C ASP A 264 11.73 -10.16 -19.87
N ARG A 265 12.47 -9.11 -19.53
CA ARG A 265 13.70 -8.72 -20.25
C ARG A 265 14.81 -9.76 -20.13
N THR A 266 14.95 -10.40 -18.97
CA THR A 266 15.98 -11.42 -18.76
C THR A 266 15.63 -12.73 -19.47
N ARG A 267 14.36 -13.13 -19.47
CA ARG A 267 13.87 -14.29 -20.24
C ARG A 267 14.05 -14.12 -21.74
N THR A 268 13.67 -12.96 -22.30
CA THR A 268 13.79 -12.68 -23.74
C THR A 268 15.24 -12.62 -24.21
N ARG A 269 16.15 -12.06 -23.40
CA ARG A 269 17.60 -12.06 -23.69
C ARG A 269 18.20 -13.46 -23.66
N GLY A 270 17.77 -14.33 -22.75
CA GLY A 270 18.23 -15.72 -22.69
C GLY A 270 17.73 -16.60 -23.84
N ALA A 271 16.62 -16.23 -24.48
CA ALA A 271 16.04 -16.97 -25.60
C ALA A 271 16.66 -16.65 -26.97
N ARG A 272 17.27 -15.47 -27.15
CA ARG A 272 18.06 -15.15 -28.35
C ARG A 272 19.44 -15.79 -28.22
N SER A 273 19.68 -16.87 -28.94
CA SER A 273 21.02 -17.48 -29.02
C SER A 273 22.00 -16.56 -29.79
N PRO A 274 23.32 -16.61 -29.50
CA PRO A 274 24.33 -15.80 -30.19
C PRO A 274 24.35 -15.97 -31.72
N ASP A 275 23.88 -17.11 -32.23
CA ASP A 275 23.93 -17.44 -33.66
C ASP A 275 22.93 -16.62 -34.50
N GLU A 276 21.83 -16.14 -33.89
CA GLU A 276 20.81 -15.36 -34.59
C GLU A 276 21.22 -13.89 -34.80
N VAL A 277 22.11 -13.37 -33.94
CA VAL A 277 22.65 -12.00 -34.05
C VAL A 277 23.70 -11.90 -35.16
N ILE A 278 24.43 -12.99 -35.43
CA ILE A 278 25.45 -13.03 -36.50
C ILE A 278 24.79 -13.09 -37.88
N THR A 279 23.63 -13.75 -38.01
CA THR A 279 22.92 -13.85 -39.30
C THR A 279 22.26 -12.55 -39.76
N ASP A 280 21.97 -11.61 -38.84
CA ASP A 280 21.34 -10.32 -39.18
C ASP A 280 22.38 -9.25 -39.59
N SER A 281 23.59 -9.31 -39.03
CA SER A 281 24.67 -8.38 -39.40
C SER A 281 25.35 -8.68 -40.74
N GLY A 282 25.08 -9.83 -41.36
CA GLY A 282 25.73 -10.31 -42.58
C GLY A 282 24.94 -10.06 -43.88
N ARG A 283 23.71 -9.55 -43.81
CA ARG A 283 22.88 -9.32 -45.01
C ARG A 283 23.06 -7.90 -45.53
N SER A 284 24.25 -7.61 -46.04
CA SER A 284 24.41 -6.55 -47.05
C SER A 284 23.70 -7.01 -48.33
N ASP A 285 22.58 -6.40 -48.66
CA ASP A 285 21.82 -6.61 -49.89
C ASP A 285 22.72 -6.35 -51.12
N PRO A 286 22.99 -7.33 -52.01
CA PRO A 286 23.83 -7.11 -53.19
C PRO A 286 23.12 -6.42 -54.37
N THR A 287 21.87 -5.95 -54.23
CA THR A 287 21.00 -5.65 -55.39
C THR A 287 20.97 -4.20 -55.89
N THR A 288 21.93 -3.35 -55.53
CA THR A 288 22.09 -2.01 -56.14
C THR A 288 23.47 -1.79 -56.75
N MET A 289 23.80 -2.57 -57.78
CA MET A 289 24.74 -2.16 -58.82
C MET A 289 24.17 -2.54 -60.18
N GLY A 290 23.59 -1.56 -60.87
CA GLY A 290 23.04 -1.75 -62.21
C GLY A 290 22.68 -0.42 -62.87
N TYR A 291 23.60 0.04 -63.72
CA TYR A 291 23.42 0.99 -64.83
C TYR A 291 23.09 2.46 -64.53
N ALA A 292 24.13 3.31 -64.64
CA ALA A 292 24.03 4.60 -65.31
C ALA A 292 25.33 4.81 -66.13
N ALA A 293 25.21 4.62 -67.44
CA ALA A 293 26.12 5.13 -68.46
C ALA A 293 25.31 6.14 -69.30
#